data_AF-A0AA95RZA5-F1
#
_entry.id   AF-A0AA95RZA5-F1
#
_cell.length_a   1.000
_cell.length_b   1.000
_cell.length_c   1.000
_cell.angle_alpha   90.00
_cell.angle_beta   90.00
_cell.angle_gamma   90.00
#
_symmetry.space_group_name_H-M   'P 1'
#
loop_
_entity.id
_entity.type
_entity.pdbx_description
1 polymer ?
#
loop_
_entity_poly.entity_id
_entity_poly.type
_entity_poly.pdbx_seq_one_letter_code
_entity_poly.pdbx_strand_id
1 'polypeptide(L)' 'MENKIPGQEYDLSKIYTYKEHPDKISGRCDNCSNTAFKSSVKNFISLRVCRQCGMKKII' A
#
# COMPACT_ATOMS: atom_id res chain seq x y z
N MET A 1 9.75 -16.27 -13.30
CA MET A 1 9.28 -16.90 -12.05
C MET A 1 9.19 -15.79 -11.00
N GLU A 2 8.02 -15.17 -10.87
CA GLU A 2 7.78 -14.21 -9.77
C GLU A 2 7.85 -14.95 -8.44
N ASN A 3 8.90 -14.66 -7.67
CA ASN A 3 9.00 -15.03 -6.27
C ASN A 3 7.92 -14.28 -5.48
N LYS A 4 6.73 -14.88 -5.39
CA LYS A 4 5.69 -14.45 -4.45
C LYS A 4 6.16 -14.82 -3.05
N ILE A 5 6.79 -13.88 -2.37
CA ILE A 5 7.20 -14.00 -0.96
C ILE A 5 5.91 -14.32 -0.15
N PRO A 6 5.93 -15.34 0.73
CA PRO A 6 4.73 -15.79 1.42
C PRO A 6 4.09 -14.64 2.18
N GLY A 7 2.78 -14.48 1.96
CA GLY A 7 2.00 -13.30 2.28
C GLY A 7 2.13 -12.87 3.73
N GLN A 8 2.73 -11.70 3.94
CA GLN A 8 2.28 -10.88 5.04
C GLN A 8 0.88 -10.42 4.64
N GLU A 9 -0.15 -11.11 5.15
CA GLU A 9 -1.54 -10.77 4.88
C GLU A 9 -1.82 -9.41 5.50
N TYR A 10 -1.81 -8.37 4.67
CA TYR A 10 -2.24 -7.05 5.09
C TYR A 10 -3.75 -7.06 5.24
N ASP A 11 -4.23 -6.59 6.38
CA ASP A 11 -5.65 -6.37 6.59
C ASP A 11 -6.09 -5.15 5.77
N LEU A 12 -6.79 -5.40 4.67
CA LEU A 12 -7.27 -4.37 3.74
C LEU A 12 -8.35 -3.45 4.33
N SER A 13 -8.90 -3.82 5.50
CA SER A 13 -9.83 -2.98 6.25
C SER A 13 -9.10 -1.90 7.04
N LYS A 14 -7.81 -2.07 7.32
CA LYS A 14 -6.98 -1.12 8.05
C LYS A 14 -6.30 -0.13 7.12
N ILE A 15 -5.97 1.03 7.67
CA ILE A 15 -5.15 2.05 7.01
C ILE A 15 -3.81 2.06 7.73
N TYR A 16 -2.74 1.84 6.97
CA TYR A 16 -1.37 1.86 7.50
C TYR A 16 -0.75 3.24 7.29
N THR A 17 0.19 3.66 8.15
CA THR A 17 0.97 4.87 7.92
C THR A 17 2.35 4.52 7.38
N TYR A 18 2.91 5.36 6.52
CA TYR A 18 4.26 5.17 5.98
C TYR A 18 5.33 5.22 7.09
N LYS A 19 5.06 5.95 8.18
CA LYS A 19 5.96 6.04 9.33
C LYS A 19 6.08 4.70 10.08
N GLU A 20 4.98 4.00 10.28
CA GLU A 20 4.95 2.70 10.97
C GLU A 20 5.27 1.54 10.01
N HIS A 21 4.83 1.67 8.76
CA HIS A 21 4.97 0.67 7.72
C HIS A 21 5.48 1.32 6.43
N PRO A 22 6.79 1.60 6.34
CA PRO A 22 7.39 2.09 5.11
C PRO A 22 7.20 1.08 3.97
N ASP A 23 7.21 1.57 2.73
CA ASP A 23 7.11 0.70 1.56
C ASP A 23 8.31 -0.27 1.53
N LYS A 24 8.05 -1.58 1.45
CA LYS A 24 9.11 -2.60 1.30
C LYS A 24 9.88 -2.41 0.00
N ILE A 25 9.15 -2.04 -1.05
CA ILE A 25 9.70 -1.67 -2.36
C ILE A 25 9.01 -0.37 -2.75
N SER A 26 9.79 0.69 -2.92
CA SER A 26 9.27 2.01 -3.28
C SER A 26 8.41 1.94 -4.55
N GLY A 27 7.22 2.53 -4.49
CA GLY A 27 6.28 2.55 -5.61
C GLY A 27 5.56 1.22 -5.89
N ARG A 28 5.67 0.21 -5.01
CA ARG A 28 4.91 -1.04 -5.11
C ARG A 28 4.03 -1.27 -3.89
N CYS A 29 2.87 -1.87 -4.12
CA CYS A 29 1.96 -2.21 -3.04
C CYS A 29 2.56 -3.36 -2.22
N ASP A 30 2.66 -3.21 -0.90
CA ASP A 30 3.27 -4.24 -0.05
C ASP A 30 2.48 -5.55 -0.03
N ASN A 31 1.18 -5.51 -0.37
CA ASN A 31 0.31 -6.68 -0.38
C ASN A 31 0.31 -7.44 -1.73
N CYS A 32 0.27 -6.73 -2.86
CA CYS A 32 0.11 -7.37 -4.19
C CYS A 32 1.17 -6.97 -5.21
N SER A 33 2.16 -6.17 -4.83
CA SER A 33 3.25 -5.67 -5.67
C SER A 33 2.84 -4.84 -6.89
N ASN A 34 1.56 -4.46 -7.00
CA ASN A 34 1.05 -3.57 -8.04
C ASN A 34 1.66 -2.17 -7.94
N THR A 35 1.78 -1.50 -9.08
CA THR A 35 2.30 -0.13 -9.22
C THR A 35 1.20 0.92 -9.43
N ALA A 36 -0.03 0.50 -9.73
CA ALA A 36 -1.14 1.41 -9.97
C ALA A 36 -1.86 1.79 -8.67
N PHE A 37 -1.85 3.10 -8.36
CA PHE A 37 -2.49 3.65 -7.16
C PHE A 37 -3.52 4.74 -7.51
N LYS A 38 -4.45 4.95 -6.59
CA LYS A 38 -5.29 6.15 -6.50
C LYS A 38 -4.83 6.92 -5.27
N SER A 39 -4.40 8.15 -5.46
CA SER A 39 -3.98 9.03 -4.37
C SER A 39 -5.02 10.12 -4.15
N SER A 40 -5.28 10.47 -2.90
CA SER A 40 -6.13 11.58 -2.51
C SER A 40 -5.44 12.36 -1.40
N VAL A 41 -5.50 13.69 -1.46
CA VAL A 41 -4.94 14.56 -0.42
C VAL A 41 -6.10 15.28 0.27
N LYS A 42 -6.14 15.23 1.60
CA LYS A 42 -7.12 15.98 2.41
C LYS A 42 -6.46 16.38 3.72
N ASN A 43 -6.59 17.66 4.10
CA ASN A 43 -6.04 18.19 5.36
C ASN A 43 -4.55 17.83 5.55
N PHE A 44 -3.72 18.01 4.51
CA PHE A 44 -2.29 17.66 4.49
C PHE A 44 -1.97 16.16 4.68
N ILE A 45 -2.98 15.29 4.70
CA ILE A 45 -2.82 13.83 4.74
C ILE A 45 -2.94 13.30 3.31
N SER A 46 -1.93 12.58 2.85
CA SER A 46 -1.94 11.93 1.54
C SER A 46 -2.33 10.46 1.71
N LEU A 47 -3.51 10.08 1.24
CA LEU A 47 -3.96 8.68 1.23
C LEU A 47 -3.66 8.04 -0.13
N ARG A 48 -2.82 7.01 -0.13
CA ARG A 48 -2.54 6.14 -1.27
C ARG A 48 -3.38 4.87 -1.15
N VAL A 49 -4.12 4.53 -2.21
CA VAL A 49 -4.94 3.32 -2.29
C VAL A 49 -4.50 2.49 -3.49
N CYS A 50 -4.16 1.21 -3.30
CA CYS A 50 -3.84 0.32 -4.40
C CYS A 50 -5.08 0.04 -5.26
N ARG A 51 -4.98 0.20 -6.58
CA ARG A 51 -6.12 -0.06 -7.49
C ARG A 51 -6.44 -1.54 -7.67
N GLN A 52 -5.50 -2.44 -7.35
CA GLN A 52 -5.67 -3.88 -7.55
C GLN A 52 -6.25 -4.56 -6.31
N CYS A 53 -5.67 -4.35 -5.13
CA CYS A 53 -6.12 -5.00 -3.89
C CYS A 53 -6.85 -4.07 -2.93
N GLY A 54 -6.90 -2.75 -3.17
CA GLY A 54 -7.56 -1.80 -2.28
C GLY A 54 -6.78 -1.44 -1.01
N MET A 55 -5.54 -1.93 -0.83
CA MET A 55 -4.71 -1.60 0.33
C MET A 55 -4.54 -0.08 0.46
N LYS A 56 -4.75 0.44 1.67
CA LYS A 56 -4.71 1.86 1.99
C LYS A 56 -3.47 2.16 2.82
N LYS A 57 -2.71 3.17 2.40
CA LYS A 57 -1.56 3.68 3.13
C LYS A 57 -1.57 5.21 3.15
N ILE A 58 -1.41 5.80 4.33
CA ILE A 58 -1.16 7.23 4.49
C ILE A 58 0.34 7.48 4.32
N ILE A 59 0.67 8.36 3.39
CA ILE A 59 2.02 8.85 3.09
C ILE A 59 2.18 10.28 3.58
#